data_AF-A0A9E3RWS9-F1
#
_entry.id   AF-A0A9E3RWS9-F1
#
_cell.length_a   1.000
_cell.length_b   1.000
_cell.length_c   1.000
_cell.angle_alpha   90.00
_cell.angle_beta   90.00
_cell.angle_gamma   90.00
#
_symmetry.space_group_name_H-M   'P 1'
#
loop_
_entity.id
_entity.type
_entity.pdbx_description
1 polymer ?
#
loop_
_entity_poly.entity_id
_entity_poly.type
_entity_poly.pdbx_seq_one_letter_code
_entity_poly.pdbx_strand_id
1 'polypeptide(L)'
;MKLPEDPIILELLPDFVLSWTKDIETRLEEFAKAENEYELYRFGHTLKGSSRQFGVEHLSEYGSKIQECAKTHQWAVAAGLKNEILQSLQELKLYLETQGLLPAQQKQDLPSNL
;
A
#
# COMPACT_ATOMS: atom_id res chain seq x y z
N MET A 1 14.18 2.67 -8.12
CA MET A 1 12.81 2.88 -8.60
C MET A 1 12.84 3.96 -9.69
N LYS A 2 12.05 3.84 -10.76
CA LYS A 2 11.88 4.90 -11.78
C LYS A 2 10.46 5.44 -11.64
N LEU A 3 10.29 6.76 -11.61
CA LEU A 3 8.96 7.38 -11.57
C LEU A 3 8.28 7.37 -12.94
N PRO A 4 6.94 7.45 -12.96
CA PRO A 4 6.19 7.84 -14.15
C PRO A 4 6.67 9.20 -14.68
N GLU A 5 6.67 9.36 -15.99
CA GLU A 5 7.02 10.63 -16.66
C GLU A 5 5.81 11.55 -16.83
N ASP A 6 4.60 11.02 -16.65
CA ASP A 6 3.35 11.76 -16.75
C ASP A 6 3.17 12.71 -15.53
N PRO A 7 3.10 14.04 -15.73
CA PRO A 7 2.94 15.01 -14.66
C PRO A 7 1.69 14.82 -13.80
N ILE A 8 0.58 14.37 -14.40
CA ILE A 8 -0.68 14.13 -13.68
C ILE A 8 -0.51 12.95 -12.73
N ILE A 9 0.17 11.89 -13.18
CA ILE A 9 0.44 10.73 -12.34
C ILE A 9 1.38 11.11 -11.18
N LEU A 10 2.39 11.94 -11.43
CA LEU A 10 3.29 12.44 -10.40
C LEU A 10 2.57 13.29 -9.35
N GLU A 11 1.63 14.14 -9.76
CA GLU A 11 0.81 14.96 -8.87
C GLU A 11 -0.08 14.10 -7.95
N LEU A 12 -0.61 12.99 -8.46
CA LEU A 12 -1.52 12.10 -7.72
C LEU A 12 -0.80 11.03 -6.88
N LEU A 13 0.50 10.79 -7.12
CA LEU A 13 1.27 9.73 -6.48
C LEU A 13 1.38 9.89 -4.94
N PRO A 14 1.52 11.09 -4.37
CA PRO A 14 1.44 11.31 -2.93
C PRO A 14 0.14 10.78 -2.30
N ASP A 15 -1.01 11.12 -2.88
CA ASP A 15 -2.31 10.69 -2.38
C ASP A 15 -2.50 9.18 -2.51
N PHE A 16 -2.01 8.60 -3.60
CA PHE A 16 -1.96 7.14 -3.76
C PHE A 16 -1.20 6.47 -2.60
N VAL A 17 0.00 6.97 -2.26
CA VAL A 17 0.82 6.39 -1.18
C VAL A 17 0.14 6.53 0.18
N LEU A 18 -0.39 7.72 0.49
CA LEU A 18 -1.02 7.99 1.79
C LEU A 18 -2.31 7.19 1.97
N SER A 19 -3.16 7.14 0.93
CA SER A 19 -4.40 6.37 0.97
C SER A 19 -4.15 4.88 1.11
N TRP A 20 -3.21 4.30 0.34
CA TRP A 20 -2.87 2.88 0.47
C TRP A 20 -2.21 2.54 1.79
N THR A 21 -1.40 3.43 2.36
CA THR A 21 -0.81 3.21 3.69
C THR A 21 -1.93 3.00 4.73
N LYS A 22 -2.90 3.92 4.75
CA LYS A 22 -4.06 3.84 5.65
C LYS A 22 -4.91 2.59 5.40
N ASP A 23 -5.19 2.29 4.13
CA ASP A 23 -6.03 1.14 3.76
C ASP A 23 -5.36 -0.20 4.12
N ILE A 24 -4.04 -0.32 3.98
CA ILE A 24 -3.28 -1.51 4.40
C ILE A 24 -3.22 -1.64 5.93
N GLU A 25 -3.04 -0.52 6.64
CA GLU A 25 -3.03 -0.51 8.11
C GLU A 25 -4.35 -0.99 8.71
N THR A 26 -5.46 -0.60 8.09
CA THR A 26 -6.80 -0.77 8.65
C THR A 26 -7.58 -1.96 8.10
N ARG A 27 -7.52 -2.23 6.78
CA ARG A 27 -8.46 -3.15 6.12
C ARG A 27 -7.90 -4.54 5.82
N LEU A 28 -6.63 -4.64 5.43
CA LEU A 28 -6.08 -5.93 4.97
C LEU A 28 -6.20 -7.02 6.05
N GLU A 29 -5.80 -6.68 7.27
CA GLU A 29 -5.85 -7.59 8.41
C GLU A 29 -7.28 -7.83 8.89
N GLU A 30 -8.16 -6.81 8.80
CA GLU A 30 -9.59 -6.94 9.10
C GLU A 30 -10.25 -7.98 8.18
N PHE A 31 -10.08 -7.86 6.87
CA PHE A 31 -10.67 -8.78 5.89
C PHE A 31 -10.09 -10.18 6.02
N ALA A 32 -8.80 -10.32 6.29
CA ALA A 32 -8.16 -11.61 6.51
C ALA A 32 -8.68 -12.30 7.79
N LYS A 33 -8.78 -11.58 8.92
CA LYS A 33 -9.29 -12.14 10.19
C LYS A 33 -10.77 -12.48 10.14
N ALA A 34 -11.55 -11.73 9.37
CA ALA A 34 -12.96 -12.00 9.14
C ALA A 34 -13.20 -13.14 8.12
N GLU A 35 -12.14 -13.71 7.54
CA GLU A 35 -12.20 -14.72 6.46
C GLU A 35 -13.11 -14.27 5.30
N ASN A 36 -13.14 -12.96 5.03
CA ASN A 36 -14.02 -12.37 4.04
C ASN A 36 -13.39 -12.45 2.65
N GLU A 37 -13.57 -13.58 1.98
CA GLU A 37 -13.04 -13.87 0.64
C GLU A 37 -13.33 -12.73 -0.35
N TYR A 38 -14.58 -12.26 -0.39
CA TYR A 38 -15.03 -11.26 -1.36
C TYR A 38 -14.32 -9.91 -1.18
N GLU A 39 -14.31 -9.39 0.05
CA GLU A 39 -13.65 -8.11 0.33
C GLU A 39 -12.13 -8.21 0.20
N LEU A 40 -11.52 -9.31 0.63
CA LEU A 40 -10.07 -9.52 0.47
C LEU A 40 -9.68 -9.60 -1.01
N TYR A 41 -10.44 -10.33 -1.83
CA TYR A 41 -10.22 -10.41 -3.27
C TYR A 41 -10.36 -9.04 -3.95
N ARG A 42 -11.39 -8.26 -3.60
CA ARG A 42 -11.60 -6.91 -4.15
C ARG A 42 -10.53 -5.92 -3.70
N PHE A 43 -10.06 -6.04 -2.47
CA PHE A 43 -8.96 -5.25 -1.94
C PHE A 43 -7.68 -5.50 -2.76
N GLY A 44 -7.30 -6.77 -2.95
CA GLY A 44 -6.18 -7.15 -3.81
C GLY A 44 -6.36 -6.71 -5.27
N HIS A 45 -7.58 -6.81 -5.81
CA HIS A 45 -7.91 -6.35 -7.17
C HIS A 45 -7.65 -4.85 -7.34
N THR A 46 -8.12 -4.05 -6.38
CA THR A 46 -8.00 -2.59 -6.40
C THR A 46 -6.54 -2.16 -6.22
N LEU A 47 -5.80 -2.82 -5.31
CA LEU A 47 -4.36 -2.59 -5.14
C LEU A 47 -3.60 -2.88 -6.43
N LYS A 48 -3.89 -4.01 -7.08
CA LYS A 48 -3.26 -4.37 -8.35
C LYS A 48 -3.54 -3.34 -9.44
N GLY A 49 -4.80 -2.98 -9.63
CA GLY A 49 -5.22 -2.07 -10.69
C GLY A 49 -4.62 -0.67 -10.51
N SER A 50 -4.76 -0.09 -9.33
CA SER A 50 -4.23 1.24 -9.03
C SER A 50 -2.70 1.26 -9.09
N SER A 51 -2.00 0.29 -8.52
CA SER A 51 -0.53 0.25 -8.56
C SER A 51 0.02 0.24 -9.99
N ARG A 52 -0.64 -0.44 -10.93
CA ARG A 52 -0.26 -0.42 -12.35
C ARG A 52 -0.46 0.95 -12.99
N GLN A 53 -1.56 1.64 -12.68
CA GLN A 53 -1.82 2.99 -13.18
C GLN A 53 -0.72 3.98 -12.76
N PHE A 54 -0.17 3.80 -11.55
CA PHE A 54 0.92 4.61 -11.01
C PHE A 54 2.33 4.08 -11.34
N GLY A 55 2.45 3.01 -12.14
CA GLY A 55 3.75 2.42 -12.51
C GLY A 55 4.50 1.73 -11.35
N VAL A 56 3.80 1.38 -10.27
CA VAL A 56 4.36 0.78 -9.06
C VAL A 56 4.22 -0.75 -9.10
N GLU A 57 4.96 -1.41 -9.99
CA GLU A 57 4.72 -2.83 -10.32
C GLU A 57 4.84 -3.77 -9.11
N HIS A 58 5.80 -3.55 -8.22
CA HIS A 58 5.97 -4.38 -7.02
C HIS A 58 4.72 -4.37 -6.10
N LEU A 59 3.99 -3.25 -5.99
CA LEU A 59 2.71 -3.20 -5.28
C LEU A 59 1.59 -3.93 -6.05
N SER A 60 1.65 -3.93 -7.38
CA SER A 60 0.74 -4.70 -8.24
C SER A 60 0.88 -6.21 -8.01
N GLU A 61 2.10 -6.70 -7.78
CA GLU A 61 2.37 -8.09 -7.42
C GLU A 61 1.77 -8.46 -6.06
N TYR A 62 1.89 -7.60 -5.05
CA TYR A 62 1.20 -7.82 -3.76
C TYR A 62 -0.32 -7.87 -3.92
N GLY A 63 -0.90 -6.99 -4.73
CA GLY A 63 -2.33 -7.07 -5.06
C GLY A 63 -2.71 -8.44 -5.63
N SER A 64 -1.90 -8.98 -6.54
CA SER A 64 -2.10 -10.32 -7.12
C SER A 64 -1.97 -11.44 -6.07
N LYS A 65 -0.98 -11.35 -5.17
CA LYS A 65 -0.81 -12.31 -4.05
C LYS A 65 -2.01 -12.30 -3.11
N ILE A 66 -2.55 -11.12 -2.77
CA ILE A 66 -3.75 -11.00 -1.93
C ILE A 66 -4.96 -11.65 -2.63
N GLN A 67 -5.15 -11.42 -3.93
CA GLN A 67 -6.22 -12.07 -4.69
C GLN A 67 -6.10 -13.60 -4.64
N GLU A 68 -4.88 -14.14 -4.74
CA GLU A 68 -4.65 -15.58 -4.68
C GLU A 68 -4.90 -16.13 -3.28
N CYS A 69 -4.46 -15.43 -2.23
CA CYS A 69 -4.74 -15.82 -0.84
C CYS A 69 -6.24 -15.86 -0.57
N ALA A 70 -7.03 -14.92 -1.11
CA ALA A 70 -8.48 -14.94 -1.00
C ALA A 70 -9.08 -16.19 -1.64
N LYS A 71 -8.68 -16.53 -2.88
CA LYS A 71 -9.19 -17.71 -3.59
C LYS A 71 -8.80 -19.04 -2.96
N THR A 72 -7.64 -19.09 -2.31
CA THR A 72 -7.07 -20.31 -1.72
C THR A 72 -7.23 -20.36 -0.20
N HIS A 73 -7.99 -19.43 0.38
CA HIS A 73 -8.28 -19.33 1.81
C HIS A 73 -7.02 -19.28 2.70
N GLN A 74 -5.94 -18.68 2.18
CA GLN A 74 -4.68 -18.49 2.90
C GLN A 74 -4.71 -17.19 3.73
N TRP A 75 -5.60 -17.13 4.72
CA TRP A 75 -5.87 -15.92 5.51
C TRP A 75 -4.64 -15.41 6.28
N ALA A 76 -3.91 -16.32 6.93
CA ALA A 76 -2.71 -15.97 7.68
C ALA A 76 -1.61 -15.41 6.77
N VAL A 77 -1.49 -15.93 5.55
CA VAL A 77 -0.54 -15.43 4.55
C VAL A 77 -0.94 -14.02 4.12
N ALA A 78 -2.22 -13.79 3.80
CA ALA A 78 -2.71 -12.46 3.44
C ALA A 78 -2.45 -11.42 4.54
N ALA A 79 -2.71 -11.75 5.80
CA ALA A 79 -2.41 -10.89 6.94
C ALA A 79 -0.90 -10.64 7.09
N GLY A 80 -0.08 -11.66 6.84
CA GLY A 80 1.39 -11.56 6.88
C GLY A 80 1.99 -10.58 5.88
N LEU A 81 1.33 -10.35 4.73
CA LEU A 81 1.80 -9.41 3.69
C LEU A 81 1.77 -7.94 4.14
N LYS A 82 1.03 -7.61 5.20
CA LYS A 82 0.83 -6.22 5.67
C LYS A 82 2.15 -5.47 5.84
N ASN A 83 3.11 -6.03 6.56
CA ASN A 83 4.36 -5.34 6.88
C ASN A 83 5.24 -5.13 5.64
N GLU A 84 5.28 -6.10 4.73
CA GLU A 84 6.03 -5.99 3.47
C GLU A 84 5.46 -4.88 2.57
N ILE A 85 4.13 -4.77 2.51
CA ILE A 85 3.45 -3.72 1.73
C ILE A 85 3.67 -2.35 2.38
N LEU A 86 3.55 -2.23 3.70
CA LEU A 86 3.80 -0.97 4.42
C LEU A 86 5.25 -0.50 4.27
N GLN A 87 6.21 -1.42 4.31
CA GLN A 87 7.60 -1.08 4.04
C GLN A 87 7.77 -0.53 2.62
N SER A 88 7.17 -1.19 1.62
CA SER A 88 7.22 -0.76 0.22
C SER A 88 6.61 0.64 0.02
N LEU A 89 5.47 0.91 0.67
CA LEU A 89 4.83 2.23 0.65
C LEU A 89 5.66 3.30 1.35
N GLN A 90 6.31 2.95 2.47
CA GLN A 90 7.20 3.87 3.18
C GLN A 90 8.45 4.20 2.37
N GLU A 91 9.05 3.24 1.68
CA GLU A 91 10.18 3.48 0.77
C GLU A 91 9.76 4.41 -0.38
N LEU A 92 8.58 4.17 -0.98
CA LEU A 92 8.04 5.05 -2.01
C LEU A 92 7.77 6.46 -1.46
N LYS A 93 7.18 6.58 -0.26
CA LYS A 93 6.96 7.87 0.41
C LYS A 93 8.25 8.65 0.59
N LEU A 94 9.28 8.03 1.18
CA LEU A 94 10.59 8.66 1.39
C LEU A 94 11.18 9.12 0.07
N TYR A 95 11.07 8.28 -0.96
CA TYR A 95 11.53 8.64 -2.29
C TYR A 95 10.80 9.88 -2.84
N LEU A 96 9.47 9.99 -2.70
CA LEU A 96 8.71 11.20 -3.10
C LEU A 96 9.13 12.44 -2.31
N GLU A 97 9.42 12.31 -1.01
CA GLU A 97 9.94 13.40 -0.19
C GLU A 97 11.30 13.90 -0.72
N THR A 98 12.20 12.99 -1.12
CA THR A 98 13.50 13.40 -1.72
C THR A 98 13.36 14.12 -3.06
N GLN A 99 12.27 13.88 -3.78
CA GLN A 99 11.97 14.55 -5.04
C GLN A 99 11.19 15.87 -4.85
N GLY A 100 10.85 16.24 -3.60
CA GLY A 100 10.04 17.41 -3.30
C GLY A 100 8.57 17.28 -3.70
N LEU A 101 8.11 16.05 -3.99
CA LEU A 101 6.72 15.76 -4.38
C LEU A 101 5.81 15.53 -3.16
N LEU A 102 6.38 15.35 -1.98
CA LEU A 102 5.67 15.17 -0.72
C LEU A 102 6.40 15.98 0.37
N PRO A 103 5.72 16.80 1.18
CA PRO A 103 6.37 17.51 2.26
C PRO A 103 6.87 16.51 3.31
N ALA A 104 8.15 16.60 3.68
CA ALA A 104 8.71 15.75 4.73
C ALA A 104 7.84 15.86 5.99
N GLN A 105 7.28 14.75 6.44
CA GLN A 105 6.56 14.76 7.71
C GLN A 105 7.57 15.01 8.83
N GLN A 106 7.41 16.13 9.55
CA GLN A 106 8.09 16.33 10.81
C GLN A 106 7.77 15.10 11.68
N LYS A 107 8.81 14.43 12.21
CA LYS A 107 8.65 13.40 13.23
C LYS A 107 7.67 13.96 14.26
N GLN A 108 6.48 13.36 14.38
CA GLN A 108 5.67 13.60 15.57
C GLN A 108 6.56 13.23 16.74
N ASP A 109 6.85 14.21 17.58
CA ASP A 109 7.49 13.98 18.86
C ASP A 109 6.72 12.86 19.55
N LEU A 110 7.39 11.71 19.71
CA LEU A 110 6.95 10.73 20.69
C LEU A 110 6.71 11.51 21.99
N PRO A 111 5.55 11.36 22.65
CA PRO A 111 5.41 11.95 23.97
C PRO A 111 6.55 11.37 24.81
N SER A 112 7.49 12.25 25.17
CA SER A 112 8.43 12.03 26.26
C SER A 112 7.59 11.87 27.51
N ASN A 113 7.12 10.64 27.75
CA ASN A 113 6.48 10.32 29.00
C ASN A 113 7.54 10.43 30.10
N LEU A 114 7.32 11.48 30.90
CA LEU A 114 7.79 11.71 32.26
C LEU A 114 7.70 10.46 33.14
#